data_AF-A0AAU9UTJ4-F1
#
_entry.id   AF-A0AAU9UTJ4-F1
#
_cell.length_a   1.000
_cell.length_b   1.000
_cell.length_c   1.000
_cell.angle_alpha   90.00
_cell.angle_beta   90.00
_cell.angle_gamma   90.00
#
_symmetry.space_group_name_H-M   'P 1'
#
loop_
_entity.id
_entity.type
_entity.pdbx_description
1 polymer ?
#
loop_
_entity_poly.entity_id
_entity_poly.type
_entity_poly.pdbx_seq_one_letter_code
_entity_poly.pdbx_strand_id
1 'polypeptide(L)'
;MGLRITTIIGSFGTCAGAWLKVFSVPQDMFWLGFVGQTVVAVSQVFILNVPPRLAAVWFGADQVSSACSIGVFGNQLGVALGFLLPPMIVRAQGTVEEIGADLQLMFYLVAGITSVLFVFILLFFKAAPPSPPSAAADFGSSLDSNFLQSIKKLLMNRNYILLLISYGLNVGVFYAISTLLNELVLTYYPGANEDAGRIGLVIVVAGMVGSVVCGLILDKTHRFKETTLAVYAASVVGMIIFTFTLDCGYIGVVYFSSIILGFFMAGYLPVGFEFASEVTYPEPEGTTSGILNACVQIFGILLTLLFEWMLGAVGDRWANLAMCALLALGTAVTAAIRSDLRRQAAQNKE
;
A
#
# COMPACT_ATOMS: atom_id res chain seq x y z
N MET A 1 -3.17 -10.76 21.17
CA MET A 1 -4.09 -11.65 20.41
C MET A 1 -3.25 -12.71 19.71
N GLY A 2 -3.63 -13.99 19.81
CA GLY A 2 -2.88 -15.08 19.18
C GLY A 2 -3.02 -15.10 17.65
N LEU A 3 -1.98 -15.58 16.95
CA LEU A 3 -1.87 -15.57 15.49
C LEU A 3 -3.12 -16.16 14.79
N ARG A 4 -3.58 -17.35 15.23
CA ARG A 4 -4.78 -18.01 14.65
C ARG A 4 -6.05 -17.18 14.79
N ILE A 5 -6.25 -16.53 15.94
CA ILE A 5 -7.45 -15.71 16.19
C ILE A 5 -7.43 -14.49 15.26
N THR A 6 -6.28 -13.82 15.15
CA THR A 6 -6.11 -12.68 14.23
C THR A 6 -6.40 -13.07 12.78
N THR A 7 -5.86 -14.20 12.31
CA THR A 7 -6.07 -14.68 10.95
C THR A 7 -7.53 -15.10 10.69
N ILE A 8 -8.19 -15.76 11.64
CA ILE A 8 -9.60 -16.15 11.53
C ILE A 8 -10.51 -14.92 11.48
N ILE A 9 -10.32 -13.94 12.36
CA ILE A 9 -11.13 -12.71 12.38
C ILE A 9 -10.96 -11.94 11.07
N GLY A 10 -9.71 -11.77 10.62
CA GLY A 10 -9.42 -11.08 9.36
C GLY A 10 -10.06 -11.79 8.15
N SER A 11 -9.85 -13.10 8.02
CA SER A 11 -10.40 -13.86 6.89
C SER A 11 -11.93 -13.98 6.92
N PHE A 12 -12.54 -14.13 8.10
CA PHE A 12 -13.99 -14.11 8.27
C PHE A 12 -14.57 -12.77 7.82
N GLY A 13 -14.03 -11.66 8.30
CA GLY A 13 -14.54 -10.35 7.95
C GLY A 13 -14.34 -10.02 6.46
N THR A 14 -13.21 -10.41 5.86
CA THR A 14 -13.03 -10.30 4.40
C THR A 14 -14.07 -11.11 3.63
N CYS A 15 -14.34 -12.35 4.05
CA CYS A 15 -15.36 -13.21 3.44
C CYS A 15 -16.77 -12.63 3.60
N ALA A 16 -17.14 -12.22 4.82
CA ALA A 16 -18.45 -11.61 5.10
C ALA A 16 -18.65 -10.33 4.29
N GLY A 17 -17.64 -9.45 4.24
CA GLY A 17 -17.69 -8.22 3.44
C GLY A 17 -17.78 -8.49 1.93
N ALA A 18 -17.16 -9.57 1.42
CA ALA A 18 -17.30 -9.98 0.04
C ALA A 18 -18.74 -10.46 -0.28
N TRP A 19 -19.34 -11.26 0.60
CA TRP A 19 -20.73 -11.68 0.45
C TRP A 19 -21.74 -10.52 0.53
N LEU A 20 -21.49 -9.53 1.38
CA LEU A 20 -22.34 -8.33 1.44
C LEU A 20 -22.37 -7.58 0.09
N LYS A 21 -21.23 -7.51 -0.61
CA LYS A 21 -21.15 -6.87 -1.94
C LYS A 21 -21.90 -7.62 -3.04
N VAL A 22 -22.06 -8.95 -2.92
CA VAL A 22 -22.85 -9.72 -3.89
C VAL A 22 -24.30 -9.21 -3.96
N PHE A 23 -24.83 -8.74 -2.84
CA PHE A 23 -26.19 -8.20 -2.76
C PHE A 23 -26.29 -6.71 -3.10
N SER A 24 -25.17 -6.02 -3.39
CA SER A 24 -25.15 -4.58 -3.66
C SER A 24 -25.24 -4.21 -5.14
N VAL A 25 -25.50 -5.18 -6.01
CA VAL A 25 -25.60 -4.99 -7.48
C VAL A 25 -26.81 -4.13 -7.87
N PRO A 26 -28.01 -4.28 -7.25
CA PRO A 26 -29.12 -3.38 -7.49
C PRO A 26 -28.77 -1.94 -7.10
N GLN A 27 -29.16 -0.96 -7.92
CA GLN A 27 -28.80 0.46 -7.73
C GLN A 27 -29.32 1.03 -6.39
N ASP A 28 -30.47 0.57 -5.92
CA ASP A 28 -31.07 0.93 -4.63
C ASP A 28 -30.31 0.36 -3.42
N MET A 29 -29.50 -0.68 -3.63
CA MET A 29 -28.73 -1.38 -2.60
C MET A 29 -27.23 -1.05 -2.63
N PHE A 30 -26.81 -0.02 -3.38
CA PHE A 30 -25.40 0.35 -3.48
C PHE A 30 -24.75 0.67 -2.12
N TRP A 31 -25.53 1.18 -1.16
CA TRP A 31 -25.09 1.40 0.23
C TRP A 31 -24.53 0.12 0.89
N LEU A 32 -25.06 -1.05 0.53
CA LEU A 32 -24.61 -2.34 1.04
C LEU A 32 -23.19 -2.68 0.55
N GLY A 33 -22.83 -2.21 -0.64
CA GLY A 33 -21.48 -2.34 -1.19
C GLY A 33 -20.47 -1.55 -0.36
N PHE A 34 -20.83 -0.34 0.08
CA PHE A 34 -20.02 0.45 1.01
C PHE A 34 -19.87 -0.25 2.36
N VAL A 35 -20.96 -0.76 2.93
CA VAL A 35 -20.89 -1.53 4.19
C VAL A 35 -19.98 -2.74 4.04
N GLY A 36 -20.11 -3.50 2.96
CA GLY A 36 -19.23 -4.62 2.64
C GLY A 36 -17.76 -4.20 2.53
N GLN A 37 -17.47 -3.09 1.83
CA GLN A 37 -16.12 -2.56 1.71
C GLN A 37 -15.55 -2.10 3.06
N THR A 38 -16.35 -1.47 3.92
CA THR A 38 -15.95 -1.07 5.27
C THR A 38 -15.58 -2.29 6.12
N VAL A 39 -16.38 -3.36 6.05
CA VAL A 39 -16.07 -4.62 6.75
C VAL A 39 -14.75 -5.22 6.26
N VAL A 40 -14.51 -5.24 4.94
CA VAL A 40 -13.23 -5.70 4.37
C VAL A 40 -12.06 -4.82 4.84
N ALA A 41 -12.22 -3.49 4.85
CA ALA A 41 -11.18 -2.55 5.26
C ALA A 41 -10.78 -2.73 6.73
N VAL A 42 -11.75 -2.89 7.64
CA VAL A 42 -11.48 -3.21 9.06
C VAL A 42 -10.76 -4.55 9.19
N SER A 43 -11.15 -5.54 8.39
CA SER A 43 -10.55 -6.88 8.38
C SER A 43 -9.09 -6.87 7.92
N GLN A 44 -8.75 -5.99 6.97
CA GLN A 44 -7.41 -5.84 6.43
C GLN A 44 -6.37 -5.49 7.50
N VAL A 45 -6.76 -4.74 8.55
CA VAL A 45 -5.87 -4.38 9.67
C VAL A 45 -5.34 -5.63 10.39
N PHE A 46 -6.18 -6.66 10.52
CA PHE A 46 -5.79 -7.93 11.12
C PHE A 46 -4.87 -8.73 10.19
N ILE A 47 -5.16 -8.73 8.88
CA ILE A 47 -4.41 -9.51 7.88
C ILE A 47 -3.01 -8.94 7.64
N LEU A 48 -2.85 -7.62 7.57
CA LEU A 48 -1.57 -6.95 7.30
C LEU A 48 -0.47 -7.31 8.32
N ASN A 49 -0.86 -7.63 9.56
CA ASN A 49 0.06 -7.98 10.63
C ASN A 49 0.38 -9.48 10.70
N VAL A 50 -0.24 -10.32 9.85
CA VAL A 50 -0.04 -11.78 9.86
C VAL A 50 1.36 -12.17 9.37
N PRO A 51 1.89 -11.68 8.24
CA PRO A 51 3.21 -12.09 7.74
C PRO A 51 4.35 -11.99 8.77
N PRO A 52 4.59 -10.83 9.43
CA PRO A 52 5.69 -10.72 10.40
C PRO A 52 5.49 -11.60 11.63
N ARG A 53 4.25 -11.74 12.11
CA ARG A 53 3.93 -12.61 13.26
C ARG A 53 4.05 -14.09 12.93
N LEU A 54 3.59 -14.51 11.75
CA LEU A 54 3.74 -15.88 11.28
C LEU A 54 5.22 -16.24 11.14
N ALA A 55 6.00 -15.35 10.52
CA ALA A 55 7.43 -15.51 10.36
C ALA A 55 8.14 -15.70 11.72
N ALA A 56 7.85 -14.84 12.70
CA ALA A 56 8.47 -14.90 14.02
C ALA A 56 8.09 -16.15 14.85
N VAL A 57 6.87 -16.67 14.68
CA VAL A 57 6.37 -17.82 15.47
C VAL A 57 6.77 -19.18 14.86
N TRP A 58 6.84 -19.26 13.53
CA TRP A 58 7.00 -20.54 12.82
C TRP A 58 8.41 -20.78 12.27
N PHE A 59 9.21 -19.75 12.07
CA PHE A 59 10.52 -19.85 11.42
C PHE A 59 11.65 -19.48 12.38
N GLY A 60 12.83 -20.08 12.18
CA GLY A 60 14.04 -19.71 12.91
C GLY A 60 14.54 -18.32 12.51
N ALA A 61 15.38 -17.70 13.35
CA ALA A 61 15.85 -16.32 13.18
C ALA A 61 16.38 -16.01 11.77
N ASP A 62 17.15 -16.93 11.17
CA ASP A 62 17.73 -16.78 9.83
C ASP A 62 16.70 -16.80 8.68
N GLN A 63 15.49 -17.33 8.93
CA GLN A 63 14.44 -17.51 7.93
C GLN A 63 13.26 -16.52 8.09
N VAL A 64 13.20 -15.77 9.20
CA VAL A 64 12.09 -14.84 9.51
C VAL A 64 11.95 -13.77 8.41
N SER A 65 13.05 -13.16 7.98
CA SER A 65 13.02 -12.11 6.95
C SER A 65 12.46 -12.63 5.61
N SER A 66 12.93 -13.80 5.17
CA SER A 66 12.46 -14.43 3.93
C SER A 66 10.99 -14.85 4.02
N ALA A 67 10.56 -15.46 5.13
CA ALA A 67 9.17 -15.86 5.33
C ALA A 67 8.23 -14.65 5.40
N CYS A 68 8.63 -13.57 6.07
CA CYS A 68 7.88 -12.31 6.11
C CYS A 68 7.74 -11.71 4.71
N SER A 69 8.84 -11.63 3.96
CA SER A 69 8.88 -11.09 2.60
C SER A 69 7.91 -11.82 1.67
N ILE A 70 7.87 -13.16 1.70
CA ILE A 70 6.93 -13.95 0.90
C ILE A 70 5.46 -13.57 1.21
N GLY A 71 5.13 -13.40 2.49
CA GLY A 71 3.78 -13.00 2.90
C GLY A 71 3.41 -11.59 2.45
N VAL A 72 4.36 -10.64 2.50
CA VAL A 72 4.16 -9.27 1.99
C VAL A 72 3.99 -9.27 0.47
N PHE A 73 4.80 -10.04 -0.27
CA PHE A 73 4.62 -10.20 -1.73
C PHE A 73 3.24 -10.73 -2.10
N GLY A 74 2.66 -11.61 -1.27
CA GLY A 74 1.28 -12.06 -1.44
C GLY A 74 0.25 -10.91 -1.42
N ASN A 75 0.46 -9.88 -0.59
CA ASN A 75 -0.39 -8.69 -0.58
C ASN A 75 -0.27 -7.90 -1.89
N GLN A 76 0.97 -7.61 -2.33
CA GLN A 76 1.20 -6.90 -3.59
C GLN A 76 0.65 -7.66 -4.79
N LEU A 77 0.79 -9.00 -4.83
CA LEU A 77 0.19 -9.82 -5.88
C LEU A 77 -1.34 -9.69 -5.89
N GLY A 78 -1.99 -9.68 -4.72
CA GLY A 78 -3.42 -9.44 -4.60
C GLY A 78 -3.85 -8.09 -5.15
N VAL A 79 -3.09 -7.02 -4.86
CA VAL A 79 -3.33 -5.68 -5.43
C VAL A 79 -3.17 -5.70 -6.95
N ALA A 80 -2.12 -6.37 -7.46
CA ALA A 80 -1.85 -6.49 -8.89
C ALA A 80 -3.00 -7.20 -9.62
N LEU A 81 -3.53 -8.30 -9.06
CA LEU A 81 -4.73 -8.98 -9.56
C LEU A 81 -5.98 -8.10 -9.47
N GLY A 82 -6.08 -7.26 -8.44
CA GLY A 82 -7.16 -6.28 -8.28
C GLY A 82 -7.17 -5.19 -9.35
N PHE A 83 -6.03 -4.88 -9.97
CA PHE A 83 -5.98 -3.99 -11.14
C PHE A 83 -6.35 -4.70 -12.44
N LEU A 84 -6.02 -5.99 -12.56
CA LEU A 84 -6.16 -6.73 -13.80
C LEU A 84 -7.57 -7.33 -13.96
N LEU A 85 -8.10 -7.98 -12.93
CA LEU A 85 -9.31 -8.79 -13.03
C LEU A 85 -10.59 -7.95 -13.22
N PRO A 86 -10.84 -6.85 -12.48
CA PRO A 86 -12.08 -6.11 -12.63
C PRO A 86 -12.30 -5.54 -14.03
N PRO A 87 -11.32 -4.87 -14.69
CA PRO A 87 -11.52 -4.38 -16.05
C PRO A 87 -11.64 -5.47 -17.12
N MET A 88 -11.14 -6.69 -16.87
CA MET A 88 -11.29 -7.83 -17.78
C MET A 88 -12.65 -8.52 -17.65
N ILE A 89 -13.22 -8.54 -16.44
CA ILE A 89 -14.51 -9.18 -16.15
C ILE A 89 -15.67 -8.21 -16.43
N VAL A 90 -15.53 -6.95 -16.02
CA VAL A 90 -16.58 -5.93 -16.13
C VAL A 90 -16.34 -5.08 -17.37
N ARG A 91 -17.13 -5.33 -18.42
CA ARG A 91 -17.03 -4.55 -19.65
C ARG A 91 -17.78 -3.25 -19.48
N ALA A 92 -17.08 -2.13 -19.70
CA ALA A 92 -17.68 -0.79 -19.63
C ALA A 92 -18.65 -0.47 -20.80
N GLN A 93 -18.83 -1.41 -21.74
CA GLN A 93 -19.64 -1.27 -22.94
C GLN A 93 -20.78 -2.29 -22.87
N GLY A 94 -22.00 -1.84 -22.66
CA GLY A 94 -23.19 -2.70 -22.53
C GLY A 94 -24.39 -1.97 -21.94
N THR A 95 -25.52 -2.64 -21.83
CA THR A 95 -26.68 -2.13 -21.10
C THR A 95 -26.43 -2.17 -19.58
N VAL A 96 -27.24 -1.45 -18.81
CA VAL A 96 -27.12 -1.42 -17.33
C VAL A 96 -27.24 -2.83 -16.74
N GLU A 97 -28.08 -3.67 -17.35
CA GLU A 97 -28.29 -5.06 -16.96
C GLU A 97 -27.06 -5.94 -17.22
N GLU A 98 -26.37 -5.73 -18.35
CA GLU A 98 -25.13 -6.46 -18.68
C GLU A 98 -24.00 -6.09 -17.72
N ILE A 99 -23.82 -4.80 -17.44
CA ILE A 99 -22.83 -4.32 -16.47
C ILE A 99 -23.15 -4.87 -15.07
N GLY A 100 -24.44 -4.89 -14.69
CA GLY A 100 -24.89 -5.48 -13.44
C GLY A 100 -24.57 -6.97 -13.34
N ALA A 101 -24.78 -7.74 -14.41
CA ALA A 101 -24.47 -9.17 -14.47
C ALA A 101 -22.96 -9.42 -14.34
N ASP A 102 -22.13 -8.64 -15.04
CA ASP A 102 -20.66 -8.75 -14.95
C ASP A 102 -20.15 -8.40 -13.54
N LEU A 103 -20.68 -7.33 -12.94
CA LEU A 103 -20.37 -6.97 -11.54
C LEU A 103 -20.79 -8.07 -10.57
N GLN A 104 -21.96 -8.66 -10.78
CA GLN A 104 -22.46 -9.75 -9.96
C GLN A 104 -21.57 -10.99 -10.06
N LEU A 105 -21.14 -11.36 -11.28
CA LEU A 105 -20.19 -12.44 -11.51
C LEU A 105 -18.87 -12.16 -10.78
N MET A 106 -18.32 -10.94 -10.91
CA MET A 106 -17.09 -10.55 -10.22
C MET A 106 -17.22 -10.71 -8.70
N PHE A 107 -18.31 -10.20 -8.10
CA PHE A 107 -18.53 -10.34 -6.66
C PHE A 107 -18.72 -11.79 -6.22
N TYR A 108 -19.42 -12.62 -6.99
CA TYR A 108 -19.53 -14.06 -6.70
C TYR A 108 -18.19 -14.77 -6.75
N LEU A 109 -17.33 -14.45 -7.72
CA LEU A 109 -15.99 -15.04 -7.82
C LEU A 109 -15.13 -14.67 -6.59
N VAL A 110 -15.14 -13.39 -6.19
CA VAL A 110 -14.40 -12.92 -5.01
C VAL A 110 -14.96 -13.56 -3.73
N ALA A 111 -16.28 -13.61 -3.57
CA ALA A 111 -16.93 -14.25 -2.42
C ALA A 111 -16.63 -15.75 -2.37
N GLY A 112 -16.62 -16.45 -3.52
CA GLY A 112 -16.27 -17.86 -3.62
C GLY A 112 -14.83 -18.13 -3.20
N ILE A 113 -13.86 -17.40 -3.78
CA ILE A 113 -12.43 -17.56 -3.45
C ILE A 113 -12.17 -17.27 -1.97
N THR A 114 -12.72 -16.17 -1.45
CA THR A 114 -12.54 -15.80 -0.03
C THR A 114 -13.20 -16.80 0.92
N SER A 115 -14.34 -17.40 0.54
CA SER A 115 -14.99 -18.47 1.31
C SER A 115 -14.13 -19.74 1.36
N VAL A 116 -13.56 -20.15 0.22
CA VAL A 116 -12.65 -21.29 0.17
C VAL A 116 -11.44 -21.02 1.06
N LEU A 117 -10.78 -19.87 0.91
CA LEU A 117 -9.63 -19.51 1.75
C LEU A 117 -9.99 -19.48 3.24
N PHE A 118 -11.16 -18.96 3.61
CA PHE A 118 -11.64 -18.96 4.99
C PHE A 118 -11.81 -20.38 5.55
N VAL A 119 -12.44 -21.28 4.80
CA VAL A 119 -12.59 -22.69 5.20
C VAL A 119 -11.23 -23.37 5.35
N PHE A 120 -10.30 -23.13 4.43
CA PHE A 120 -8.93 -23.65 4.54
C PHE A 120 -8.22 -23.13 5.80
N ILE A 121 -8.39 -21.85 6.14
CA ILE A 121 -7.83 -21.27 7.37
C ILE A 121 -8.44 -21.93 8.61
N LEU A 122 -9.77 -22.13 8.65
CA LEU A 122 -10.43 -22.77 9.78
C LEU A 122 -9.94 -24.21 10.01
N LEU A 123 -9.78 -24.98 8.94
CA LEU A 123 -9.41 -26.39 9.00
C LEU A 123 -7.92 -26.62 9.23
N PHE A 124 -7.05 -25.85 8.55
CA PHE A 124 -5.62 -26.15 8.48
C PHE A 124 -4.72 -25.16 9.23
N PHE A 125 -5.18 -23.93 9.51
CA PHE A 125 -4.32 -22.91 10.12
C PHE A 125 -4.14 -23.16 11.62
N LYS A 126 -2.90 -23.50 12.01
CA LYS A 126 -2.50 -23.72 13.39
C LYS A 126 -1.88 -22.45 13.98
N ALA A 127 -2.13 -22.21 15.27
CA ALA A 127 -1.65 -20.99 15.95
C ALA A 127 -0.14 -20.95 16.15
N ALA A 128 0.46 -22.11 16.41
CA ALA A 128 1.88 -22.29 16.64
C ALA A 128 2.28 -23.71 16.20
N PRO A 129 3.57 -23.93 15.85
CA PRO A 129 4.07 -25.28 15.60
C PRO A 129 3.98 -26.17 16.85
N PRO A 130 3.87 -27.51 16.70
CA PRO A 130 3.79 -28.46 17.84
C PRO A 130 5.00 -28.42 18.77
N SER A 131 6.15 -27.95 18.28
CA SER A 131 7.37 -27.69 19.02
C SER A 131 7.83 -26.26 18.74
N PRO A 132 8.05 -25.40 19.75
CA PRO A 132 8.47 -24.02 19.54
C PRO A 132 9.90 -23.99 18.94
N PRO A 133 10.12 -23.31 17.80
CA PRO A 133 11.41 -23.30 17.12
C PRO A 133 12.46 -22.40 17.81
N SER A 134 12.06 -21.52 18.73
CA SER A 134 12.96 -20.61 19.43
C SER A 134 12.31 -20.02 20.69
N ALA A 135 13.12 -19.71 21.71
CA ALA A 135 12.75 -18.96 22.91
C ALA A 135 12.25 -17.53 22.62
N ALA A 136 12.31 -17.06 21.36
CA ALA A 136 11.82 -15.76 20.93
C ALA A 136 10.28 -15.63 20.89
N ALA A 137 9.53 -16.70 21.15
CA ALA A 137 8.07 -16.69 21.26
C ALA A 137 7.54 -15.87 22.46
N ASP A 138 8.43 -15.40 23.35
CA ASP A 138 8.10 -14.65 24.56
C ASP A 138 8.06 -13.12 24.36
N PHE A 139 8.19 -12.60 23.13
CA PHE A 139 8.07 -11.17 22.80
C PHE A 139 6.62 -10.62 22.90
N GLY A 140 5.77 -11.24 23.71
CA GLY A 140 4.36 -10.87 23.89
C GLY A 140 4.06 -9.96 25.07
N SER A 141 5.01 -9.69 25.97
CA SER A 141 4.73 -9.05 27.27
C SER A 141 5.60 -7.82 27.55
N SER A 142 5.59 -6.84 26.64
CA SER A 142 6.06 -5.47 26.94
C SER A 142 5.22 -4.39 26.27
N LEU A 143 3.92 -4.66 26.06
CA LEU A 143 2.92 -3.61 25.82
C LEU A 143 2.50 -2.96 27.16
N ASP A 144 3.47 -2.58 28.00
CA ASP A 144 3.16 -2.10 29.34
C ASP A 144 3.70 -0.69 29.59
N SER A 145 2.80 0.17 30.05
CA SER A 145 2.96 1.54 30.55
C SER A 145 3.34 2.68 29.59
N ASN A 146 4.12 2.47 28.52
CA ASN A 146 4.73 3.59 27.76
C ASN A 146 4.15 3.89 26.37
N PHE A 147 3.15 3.17 25.87
CA PHE A 147 2.65 3.34 24.48
C PHE A 147 2.16 4.76 24.17
N LEU A 148 1.31 5.35 25.02
CA LEU A 148 0.86 6.74 24.84
C LEU A 148 2.02 7.73 24.95
N GLN A 149 3.01 7.45 25.78
CA GLN A 149 4.18 8.29 25.94
C GLN A 149 5.06 8.24 24.68
N SER A 150 5.25 7.06 24.09
CA SER A 150 5.92 6.89 22.80
C SER A 150 5.19 7.63 21.68
N ILE A 151 3.86 7.52 21.58
CA ILE A 151 3.07 8.31 20.62
C ILE A 151 3.34 9.80 20.81
N LYS A 152 3.27 10.30 22.05
CA LYS A 152 3.52 11.72 22.35
C LYS A 152 4.93 12.15 21.94
N LYS A 153 5.95 11.35 22.24
CA LYS A 153 7.35 11.65 21.86
C LYS A 153 7.54 11.65 20.35
N LEU A 154 6.94 10.69 19.64
CA LEU A 154 6.96 10.62 18.19
C LEU A 154 6.32 11.86 17.57
N LEU A 155 5.12 12.22 18.01
CA LEU A 155 4.40 13.40 17.52
C LEU A 155 5.02 14.74 17.94
N MET A 156 5.95 14.76 18.90
CA MET A 156 6.75 15.94 19.24
C MET A 156 8.08 15.99 18.48
N ASN A 157 8.48 14.92 17.80
CA ASN A 157 9.73 14.88 17.03
C ASN A 157 9.53 15.55 15.67
N ARG A 158 10.08 16.76 15.51
CA ARG A 158 9.98 17.55 14.28
C ARG A 158 10.44 16.80 13.03
N ASN A 159 11.54 16.03 13.11
CA ASN A 159 12.04 15.27 11.95
C ASN A 159 11.06 14.16 11.55
N TYR A 160 10.43 13.51 12.53
CA TYR A 160 9.42 12.49 12.28
C TYR A 160 8.13 13.09 11.69
N ILE A 161 7.67 14.25 12.16
CA ILE A 161 6.51 14.94 11.57
C ILE A 161 6.77 15.34 10.12
N LEU A 162 7.96 15.88 9.83
CA LEU A 162 8.33 16.21 8.45
C LEU A 162 8.38 14.95 7.57
N LEU A 163 8.87 13.84 8.12
CA LEU A 163 8.86 12.56 7.43
C LEU A 163 7.43 12.04 7.22
N LEU A 164 6.55 12.14 8.22
CA LEU A 164 5.13 11.76 8.10
C LEU A 164 4.44 12.53 6.96
N ILE A 165 4.65 13.84 6.89
CA ILE A 165 4.07 14.68 5.83
C ILE A 165 4.64 14.28 4.46
N SER A 166 5.96 14.19 4.33
CA SER A 166 6.64 13.83 3.09
C SER A 166 6.21 12.44 2.61
N TYR A 167 6.19 11.46 3.51
CA TYR A 167 5.80 10.09 3.23
C TYR A 167 4.32 9.98 2.86
N GLY A 168 3.46 10.66 3.62
CA GLY A 168 2.03 10.77 3.34
C GLY A 168 1.73 11.39 1.97
N LEU A 169 2.45 12.45 1.59
CA LEU A 169 2.32 13.04 0.25
C LEU A 169 2.69 12.05 -0.85
N ASN A 170 3.83 11.35 -0.75
CA ASN A 170 4.24 10.41 -1.78
C ASN A 170 3.23 9.26 -1.94
N VAL A 171 2.95 8.54 -0.85
CA VAL A 171 2.07 7.38 -0.90
C VAL A 171 0.62 7.78 -1.19
N GLY A 172 0.19 8.95 -0.70
CA GLY A 172 -1.13 9.48 -0.99
C GLY A 172 -1.33 9.83 -2.48
N VAL A 173 -0.33 10.45 -3.12
CA VAL A 173 -0.35 10.67 -4.58
C VAL A 173 -0.33 9.33 -5.32
N PHE A 174 0.47 8.36 -4.87
CA PHE A 174 0.49 7.02 -5.45
C PHE A 174 -0.89 6.34 -5.40
N TYR A 175 -1.61 6.45 -4.28
CA TYR A 175 -2.98 5.94 -4.13
C TYR A 175 -3.98 6.70 -5.00
N ALA A 176 -3.87 8.01 -5.10
CA ALA A 176 -4.74 8.83 -5.94
C ALA A 176 -4.63 8.44 -7.42
N ILE A 177 -3.39 8.35 -7.94
CA ILE A 177 -3.12 7.91 -9.31
C ILE A 177 -3.61 6.49 -9.52
N SER A 178 -3.32 5.58 -8.58
CA SER A 178 -3.74 4.19 -8.64
C SER A 178 -5.26 4.05 -8.70
N THR A 179 -6.00 4.87 -7.95
CA THR A 179 -7.47 4.83 -7.89
C THR A 179 -8.10 5.38 -9.18
N LEU A 180 -7.60 6.51 -9.67
CA LEU A 180 -8.15 7.24 -10.81
C LEU A 180 -7.45 6.87 -12.14
N LEU A 181 -6.60 5.84 -12.14
CA LEU A 181 -5.83 5.41 -13.29
C LEU A 181 -6.72 5.08 -14.49
N ASN A 182 -7.84 4.39 -14.24
CA ASN A 182 -8.76 4.00 -15.31
C ASN A 182 -9.35 5.24 -15.99
N GLU A 183 -9.80 6.21 -15.21
CA GLU A 183 -10.36 7.47 -15.72
C GLU A 183 -9.33 8.27 -16.53
N LEU A 184 -8.09 8.36 -16.05
CA LEU A 184 -6.99 9.02 -16.76
C LEU A 184 -6.70 8.38 -18.12
N VAL A 185 -6.60 7.05 -18.17
CA VAL A 185 -6.27 6.32 -19.41
C VAL A 185 -7.44 6.43 -20.40
N LEU A 186 -8.68 6.27 -19.94
CA LEU A 186 -9.87 6.32 -20.80
C LEU A 186 -10.13 7.71 -21.39
N THR A 187 -9.66 8.78 -20.74
CA THR A 187 -9.76 10.15 -21.26
C THR A 187 -9.02 10.31 -22.60
N TYR A 188 -7.88 9.62 -22.78
CA TYR A 188 -7.07 9.68 -23.99
C TYR A 188 -7.22 8.47 -24.92
N TYR A 189 -7.55 7.31 -24.35
CA TYR A 189 -7.71 6.05 -25.07
C TYR A 189 -9.10 5.45 -24.81
N PRO A 190 -10.16 5.96 -25.50
CA PRO A 190 -11.51 5.47 -25.30
C PRO A 190 -11.61 3.96 -25.58
N GLY A 191 -12.19 3.21 -24.64
CA GLY A 191 -12.36 1.76 -24.74
C GLY A 191 -11.17 0.93 -24.27
N ALA A 192 -10.05 1.54 -23.89
CA ALA A 192 -8.83 0.86 -23.43
C ALA A 192 -8.89 0.44 -21.94
N ASN A 193 -10.05 -0.05 -21.46
CA ASN A 193 -10.24 -0.47 -20.06
C ASN A 193 -9.29 -1.60 -19.66
N GLU A 194 -9.11 -2.58 -20.54
CA GLU A 194 -8.16 -3.68 -20.30
C GLU A 194 -6.72 -3.17 -20.18
N ASP A 195 -6.33 -2.23 -21.03
CA ASP A 195 -5.00 -1.63 -20.97
C ASP A 195 -4.81 -0.79 -19.72
N ALA A 196 -5.83 -0.05 -19.27
CA ALA A 196 -5.76 0.67 -17.98
C ALA A 196 -5.51 -0.29 -16.81
N GLY A 197 -6.19 -1.43 -16.79
CA GLY A 197 -5.96 -2.49 -15.80
C GLY A 197 -4.55 -3.09 -15.89
N ARG A 198 -4.05 -3.34 -17.11
CA ARG A 198 -2.68 -3.85 -17.34
C ARG A 198 -1.60 -2.81 -16.99
N ILE A 199 -1.85 -1.53 -17.22
CA ILE A 199 -0.96 -0.44 -16.78
C ILE A 199 -0.89 -0.45 -15.25
N GLY A 200 -2.02 -0.55 -14.56
CA GLY A 200 -2.07 -0.67 -13.09
C GLY A 200 -1.30 -1.89 -12.58
N LEU A 201 -1.46 -3.05 -13.23
CA LEU A 201 -0.68 -4.25 -12.95
C LEU A 201 0.83 -3.98 -13.05
N VAL A 202 1.26 -3.38 -14.16
CA VAL A 202 2.68 -3.09 -14.43
C VAL A 202 3.24 -2.07 -13.44
N ILE A 203 2.46 -1.07 -13.01
CA ILE A 203 2.84 -0.13 -11.93
C ILE A 203 3.14 -0.89 -10.64
N VAL A 204 2.26 -1.79 -10.23
CA VAL A 204 2.43 -2.57 -8.99
C VAL A 204 3.62 -3.53 -9.10
N VAL A 205 3.80 -4.20 -10.25
CA VAL A 205 4.92 -5.12 -10.46
C VAL A 205 6.26 -4.40 -10.51
N ALA A 206 6.36 -3.31 -11.28
CA ALA A 206 7.54 -2.46 -11.30
C ALA A 206 7.84 -1.92 -9.90
N GLY A 207 6.79 -1.57 -9.15
CA GLY A 207 6.89 -1.12 -7.78
C GLY A 207 7.45 -2.15 -6.82
N MET A 208 7.04 -3.42 -6.92
CA MET A 208 7.63 -4.51 -6.14
C MET A 208 9.14 -4.63 -6.39
N VAL A 209 9.55 -4.58 -7.66
CA VAL A 209 10.98 -4.61 -8.02
C VAL A 209 11.70 -3.40 -7.46
N GLY A 210 11.10 -2.21 -7.58
CA GLY A 210 11.63 -0.96 -7.00
C GLY A 210 11.81 -1.04 -5.50
N SER A 211 10.83 -1.55 -4.75
CA SER A 211 10.92 -1.74 -3.30
C SER A 211 12.09 -2.63 -2.91
N VAL A 212 12.31 -3.75 -3.61
CA VAL A 212 13.46 -4.64 -3.35
C VAL A 212 14.77 -3.96 -3.69
N VAL A 213 14.89 -3.37 -4.89
CA VAL A 213 16.14 -2.76 -5.35
C VAL A 213 16.52 -1.57 -4.46
N CYS A 214 15.58 -0.68 -4.16
CA CYS A 214 15.81 0.46 -3.28
C CYS A 214 16.12 0.05 -1.84
N GLY A 215 15.46 -1.00 -1.34
CA GLY A 215 15.80 -1.60 -0.04
C GLY A 215 17.24 -2.13 0.00
N LEU A 216 17.65 -2.92 -0.99
CA LEU A 216 19.02 -3.44 -1.08
C LEU A 216 20.09 -2.35 -1.24
N ILE A 217 19.79 -1.29 -2.01
CA ILE A 217 20.68 -0.13 -2.13
C ILE A 217 20.82 0.55 -0.78
N LEU A 218 19.71 0.71 -0.06
CA LEU A 218 19.71 1.34 1.25
C LEU A 218 20.50 0.52 2.27
N ASP A 219 20.31 -0.81 2.30
CA ASP A 219 21.05 -1.72 3.18
C ASP A 219 22.55 -1.67 2.93
N LYS A 220 22.99 -1.54 1.68
CA LYS A 220 24.43 -1.46 1.34
C LYS A 220 25.04 -0.09 1.61
N THR A 221 24.29 0.98 1.31
CA THR A 221 24.81 2.34 1.42
C THR A 221 24.71 2.89 2.83
N HIS A 222 23.73 2.43 3.61
CA HIS A 222 23.36 2.97 4.92
C HIS A 222 23.13 4.50 4.93
N ARG A 223 22.88 5.10 3.75
CA ARG A 223 22.67 6.55 3.57
C ARG A 223 21.18 6.87 3.46
N PHE A 224 20.45 6.65 4.56
CA PHE A 224 18.98 6.77 4.62
C PHE A 224 18.43 8.05 4.01
N LYS A 225 18.94 9.22 4.43
CA LYS A 225 18.45 10.50 3.91
C LYS A 225 18.71 10.66 2.40
N GLU A 226 19.93 10.37 1.94
CA GLU A 226 20.33 10.57 0.54
C GLU A 226 19.54 9.67 -0.40
N THR A 227 19.41 8.39 -0.04
CA THR A 227 18.62 7.41 -0.82
C THR A 227 17.14 7.79 -0.82
N THR A 228 16.58 8.21 0.32
CA THR A 228 15.19 8.69 0.41
C THR A 228 14.97 9.87 -0.52
N LEU A 229 15.87 10.86 -0.50
CA LEU A 229 15.75 12.06 -1.33
C LEU A 229 15.88 11.73 -2.82
N ALA A 230 16.82 10.87 -3.19
CA ALA A 230 17.04 10.46 -4.57
C ALA A 230 15.84 9.71 -5.16
N VAL A 231 15.28 8.75 -4.42
CA VAL A 231 14.10 7.98 -4.84
C VAL A 231 12.86 8.87 -4.91
N TYR A 232 12.70 9.81 -3.97
CA TYR A 232 11.60 10.77 -4.02
C TYR A 232 11.73 11.70 -5.24
N ALA A 233 12.90 12.29 -5.47
CA ALA A 233 13.14 13.13 -6.64
C ALA A 233 12.89 12.38 -7.95
N ALA A 234 13.32 11.11 -8.04
CA ALA A 234 13.03 10.25 -9.18
C ALA A 234 11.53 9.96 -9.33
N SER A 235 10.76 9.87 -8.24
CA SER A 235 9.30 9.76 -8.27
C SER A 235 8.63 11.00 -8.87
N VAL A 236 9.12 12.21 -8.54
CA VAL A 236 8.65 13.47 -9.15
C VAL A 236 8.89 13.46 -10.65
N VAL A 237 10.11 13.08 -11.07
CA VAL A 237 10.46 12.97 -12.49
C VAL A 237 9.59 11.93 -13.19
N GLY A 238 9.38 10.77 -12.57
CA GLY A 238 8.49 9.72 -13.07
C GLY A 238 7.06 10.24 -13.27
N MET A 239 6.53 11.02 -12.33
CA MET A 239 5.19 11.59 -12.43
C MET A 239 5.09 12.66 -13.54
N ILE A 240 6.12 13.48 -13.70
CA ILE A 240 6.20 14.45 -14.82
C ILE A 240 6.21 13.69 -16.15
N ILE A 241 7.05 12.67 -16.29
CA ILE A 241 7.12 11.86 -17.51
C ILE A 241 5.75 11.21 -17.77
N PHE A 242 5.12 10.61 -16.77
CA PHE A 242 3.78 10.03 -16.89
C PHE A 242 2.75 11.07 -17.38
N THR A 243 2.72 12.25 -16.75
CA THR A 243 1.81 13.35 -17.10
C THR A 243 1.92 13.79 -18.57
N PHE A 244 3.15 13.94 -19.08
CA PHE A 244 3.39 14.38 -20.45
C PHE A 244 3.40 13.25 -21.49
N THR A 245 3.30 11.98 -21.06
CA THR A 245 3.23 10.84 -21.97
C THR A 245 1.83 10.30 -22.17
N LEU A 246 0.87 10.67 -21.32
CA LEU A 246 -0.54 10.28 -21.44
C LEU A 246 -1.16 10.74 -22.77
N ASP A 247 -0.87 11.96 -23.22
CA ASP A 247 -1.44 12.58 -24.43
C ASP A 247 -0.67 12.23 -25.74
N CYS A 248 0.39 11.41 -25.67
CA CYS A 248 1.25 11.11 -26.82
C CYS A 248 0.61 10.22 -27.90
N GLY A 249 -0.59 9.68 -27.68
CA GLY A 249 -1.32 8.84 -28.65
C GLY A 249 -0.77 7.41 -28.84
N TYR A 250 0.32 7.04 -28.15
CA TYR A 250 0.89 5.70 -28.15
C TYR A 250 0.83 5.08 -26.76
N ILE A 251 -0.09 4.12 -26.56
CA ILE A 251 -0.30 3.49 -25.25
C ILE A 251 0.96 2.80 -24.71
N GLY A 252 1.83 2.28 -25.59
CA GLY A 252 3.11 1.67 -25.20
C GLY A 252 4.04 2.63 -24.46
N VAL A 253 3.98 3.93 -24.76
CA VAL A 253 4.75 4.97 -24.04
C VAL A 253 4.19 5.15 -22.63
N VAL A 254 2.86 5.07 -22.47
CA VAL A 254 2.19 5.11 -21.16
C VAL A 254 2.58 3.90 -20.30
N TYR A 255 2.66 2.71 -20.88
CA TYR A 255 3.19 1.52 -20.18
C TYR A 255 4.62 1.77 -19.66
N PHE A 256 5.50 2.29 -20.51
CA PHE A 256 6.89 2.54 -20.13
C PHE A 256 7.01 3.61 -19.04
N SER A 257 6.29 4.73 -19.14
CA SER A 257 6.32 5.78 -18.11
C SER A 257 5.71 5.30 -16.79
N SER A 258 4.70 4.45 -16.85
CA SER A 258 4.07 3.81 -15.68
C SER A 258 5.01 2.87 -14.94
N ILE A 259 5.88 2.13 -15.65
CA ILE A 259 6.95 1.31 -15.04
C ILE A 259 7.87 2.19 -14.21
N ILE A 260 8.34 3.30 -14.79
CA ILE A 260 9.26 4.23 -14.12
C ILE A 260 8.58 4.83 -12.88
N LEU A 261 7.33 5.28 -13.03
CA LEU A 261 6.55 5.84 -11.94
C LEU A 261 6.37 4.83 -10.80
N GLY A 262 5.90 3.63 -11.11
CA GLY A 262 5.66 2.57 -10.13
C GLY A 262 6.94 2.16 -9.40
N PHE A 263 8.05 1.97 -10.14
CA PHE A 263 9.34 1.59 -9.57
C PHE A 263 9.81 2.58 -8.49
N PHE A 264 9.76 3.89 -8.77
CA PHE A 264 10.25 4.89 -7.82
C PHE A 264 9.25 5.20 -6.70
N MET A 265 7.94 5.33 -7.00
CA MET A 265 6.93 5.61 -5.97
C MET A 265 6.77 4.46 -4.98
N ALA A 266 6.68 3.22 -5.45
CA ALA A 266 6.62 2.07 -4.55
C ALA A 266 8.00 1.76 -3.93
N GLY A 267 9.09 2.03 -4.64
CA GLY A 267 10.46 1.95 -4.13
C GLY A 267 10.71 2.83 -2.91
N TYR A 268 10.01 3.96 -2.83
CA TYR A 268 10.07 4.88 -1.71
C TYR A 268 9.46 4.31 -0.41
N LEU A 269 8.48 3.41 -0.47
CA LEU A 269 7.80 2.85 0.71
C LEU A 269 8.78 2.21 1.71
N PRO A 270 9.56 1.18 1.34
CA PRO A 270 10.49 0.54 2.29
C PRO A 270 11.59 1.51 2.75
N VAL A 271 12.08 2.37 1.86
CA VAL A 271 13.10 3.36 2.19
C VAL A 271 12.60 4.36 3.24
N GLY A 272 11.36 4.82 3.11
CA GLY A 272 10.71 5.71 4.07
C GLY A 272 10.43 5.04 5.41
N PHE A 273 10.05 3.75 5.41
CA PHE A 273 9.89 2.97 6.65
C PHE A 273 11.21 2.83 7.42
N GLU A 274 12.29 2.46 6.75
CA GLU A 274 13.62 2.35 7.34
C GLU A 274 14.15 3.71 7.82
N PHE A 275 13.91 4.78 7.05
CA PHE A 275 14.27 6.11 7.50
C PHE A 275 13.46 6.56 8.72
N ALA A 276 12.19 6.14 8.82
CA ALA A 276 11.35 6.42 9.98
C ALA A 276 11.84 5.69 11.23
N SER A 277 12.24 4.42 11.14
CA SER A 277 12.81 3.68 12.27
C SER A 277 14.09 4.34 12.77
N GLU A 278 14.96 4.80 11.86
CA GLU A 278 16.21 5.48 12.17
C GLU A 278 16.01 6.83 12.89
N VAL A 279 15.10 7.67 12.39
CA VAL A 279 14.82 9.02 12.95
C VAL A 279 14.12 8.94 14.31
N THR A 280 13.39 7.85 14.57
CA THR A 280 12.58 7.67 15.78
C THR A 280 13.25 6.86 16.87
N TYR A 281 14.44 6.30 16.62
CA TYR A 281 15.20 5.57 17.63
C TYR A 281 15.39 6.41 18.93
N PRO A 282 15.20 5.84 20.13
CA PRO A 282 14.94 4.43 20.47
C PRO A 282 13.45 4.07 20.69
N GLU A 283 12.52 4.72 20.00
CA GLU A 283 11.09 4.42 20.16
C GLU A 283 10.71 3.08 19.48
N PRO A 284 9.65 2.39 19.96
CA PRO A 284 9.25 1.10 19.40
C PRO A 284 8.85 1.19 17.92
N GLU A 285 9.48 0.37 17.07
CA GLU A 285 9.25 0.34 15.61
C GLU A 285 7.77 0.10 15.25
N GLY A 286 7.06 -0.73 16.02
CA GLY A 286 5.63 -0.99 15.81
C GLY A 286 4.76 0.26 15.97
N THR A 287 5.08 1.15 16.93
CA THR A 287 4.37 2.41 17.13
C THR A 287 4.69 3.40 16.01
N THR A 288 5.97 3.51 15.63
CA THR A 288 6.43 4.35 14.51
C THR A 288 5.74 3.96 13.20
N SER A 289 5.76 2.67 12.84
CA SER A 289 5.14 2.18 11.60
C SER A 289 3.62 2.30 11.64
N GLY A 290 3.00 2.17 12.82
CA GLY A 290 1.56 2.35 13.02
C GLY A 290 1.09 3.78 12.72
N ILE A 291 1.75 4.79 13.32
CA ILE A 291 1.43 6.21 13.05
C ILE A 291 1.71 6.56 11.59
N LEU A 292 2.82 6.05 11.03
CA LEU A 292 3.17 6.28 9.63
C LEU A 292 2.10 5.76 8.67
N ASN A 293 1.63 4.53 8.86
CA ASN A 293 0.54 3.95 8.06
C ASN A 293 -0.78 4.72 8.24
N ALA A 294 -1.13 5.11 9.47
CA ALA A 294 -2.34 5.89 9.71
C ALA A 294 -2.30 7.24 8.97
N CYS A 295 -1.14 7.90 8.97
CA CYS A 295 -0.93 9.14 8.24
C CYS A 295 -1.09 8.95 6.72
N VAL A 296 -0.51 7.88 6.15
CA VAL A 296 -0.67 7.53 4.74
C VAL A 296 -2.14 7.36 4.35
N GLN A 297 -2.95 6.69 5.18
CA GLN A 297 -4.36 6.50 4.86
C GLN A 297 -5.12 7.84 4.81
N ILE A 298 -4.82 8.76 5.73
CA ILE A 298 -5.42 10.10 5.75
C ILE A 298 -5.02 10.88 4.48
N PHE A 299 -3.74 10.92 4.15
CA PHE A 299 -3.27 11.58 2.92
C PHE A 299 -3.83 10.91 1.67
N GLY A 300 -3.92 9.59 1.63
CA GLY A 300 -4.53 8.84 0.53
C GLY A 300 -5.97 9.27 0.28
N ILE A 301 -6.80 9.36 1.33
CA ILE A 301 -8.18 9.83 1.19
C ILE A 301 -8.21 11.29 0.69
N LEU A 302 -7.48 12.19 1.36
CA LEU A 302 -7.49 13.62 1.02
C LEU A 302 -7.00 13.90 -0.40
N LEU A 303 -5.90 13.27 -0.81
CA LEU A 303 -5.31 13.47 -2.12
C LEU A 303 -6.09 12.79 -3.24
N THR A 304 -6.72 11.64 -2.97
CA THR A 304 -7.60 11.01 -3.96
C THR A 304 -8.82 11.88 -4.23
N LEU A 305 -9.48 12.39 -3.19
CA LEU A 305 -10.62 13.31 -3.34
C LEU A 305 -10.23 14.63 -4.02
N LEU A 306 -9.06 15.17 -3.67
CA LEU A 306 -8.53 16.36 -4.33
C LEU A 306 -8.27 16.09 -5.81
N PHE A 307 -7.67 14.96 -6.14
CA PHE A 307 -7.32 14.61 -7.51
C PHE A 307 -8.57 14.38 -8.37
N GLU A 308 -9.58 13.67 -7.86
CA GLU A 308 -10.89 13.49 -8.50
C GLU A 308 -11.57 14.84 -8.76
N TRP A 309 -11.62 15.73 -7.77
CA TRP A 309 -12.20 17.06 -7.94
C TRP A 309 -11.46 17.89 -8.99
N MET A 310 -10.12 17.86 -8.99
CA MET A 310 -9.32 18.57 -9.98
C MET A 310 -9.50 18.01 -11.39
N LEU A 311 -9.62 16.69 -11.54
CA LEU A 311 -9.89 16.04 -12.82
C LEU A 311 -11.18 16.59 -13.44
N GLY A 312 -12.26 16.67 -12.66
CA GLY A 312 -13.54 17.22 -13.12
C GLY A 312 -13.53 18.74 -13.36
N ALA A 313 -12.80 19.52 -12.56
CA ALA A 313 -12.87 20.98 -12.59
C ALA A 313 -11.91 21.64 -13.59
N VAL A 314 -10.67 21.15 -13.68
CA VAL A 314 -9.59 21.79 -14.46
C VAL A 314 -8.98 20.87 -15.52
N GLY A 315 -9.40 19.60 -15.57
CA GLY A 315 -8.89 18.60 -16.49
C GLY A 315 -7.64 17.87 -15.97
N ASP A 316 -7.32 16.77 -16.65
CA ASP A 316 -6.28 15.82 -16.24
C ASP A 316 -4.88 16.41 -16.20
N ARG A 317 -4.51 17.28 -17.16
CA ARG A 317 -3.17 17.89 -17.21
C ARG A 317 -2.89 18.70 -15.95
N TRP A 318 -3.82 19.56 -15.55
CA TRP A 318 -3.66 20.43 -14.38
C TRP A 318 -3.78 19.64 -13.07
N ALA A 319 -4.65 18.63 -13.03
CA ALA A 319 -4.75 17.70 -11.91
C ALA A 319 -3.41 16.96 -11.69
N ASN A 320 -2.82 16.41 -12.77
CA ASN A 320 -1.54 15.71 -12.71
C ASN A 320 -0.37 16.65 -12.36
N LEU A 321 -0.35 17.87 -12.90
CA LEU A 321 0.66 18.88 -12.53
C LEU A 321 0.55 19.28 -11.05
N ALA A 322 -0.65 19.33 -10.47
CA ALA A 322 -0.82 19.55 -9.04
C ALA A 322 -0.27 18.39 -8.22
N MET A 323 -0.46 17.14 -8.66
CA MET A 323 0.18 15.98 -8.03
C MET A 323 1.72 16.05 -8.13
N CYS A 324 2.27 16.47 -9.27
CA CYS A 324 3.71 16.74 -9.42
C CYS A 324 4.19 17.81 -8.41
N ALA A 325 3.43 18.90 -8.25
CA ALA A 325 3.78 19.97 -7.32
C ALA A 325 3.73 19.50 -5.86
N LEU A 326 2.75 18.66 -5.48
CA LEU A 326 2.68 18.04 -4.16
C LEU A 326 3.84 17.08 -3.90
N LEU A 327 4.25 16.30 -4.90
CA LEU A 327 5.45 15.45 -4.79
C LEU A 327 6.73 16.29 -4.69
N ALA A 328 6.84 17.39 -5.45
CA ALA A 328 7.98 18.31 -5.36
C ALA A 328 8.04 18.98 -3.96
N LEU A 329 6.90 19.40 -3.41
CA LEU A 329 6.78 19.88 -2.05
C LEU A 329 7.24 18.80 -1.05
N GLY A 330 6.77 17.56 -1.23
CA GLY A 330 7.18 16.43 -0.40
C GLY A 330 8.68 16.17 -0.44
N THR A 331 9.32 16.29 -1.61
CA THR A 331 10.78 16.22 -1.78
C THR A 331 11.50 17.34 -1.01
N ALA A 332 11.00 18.58 -1.12
CA ALA A 332 11.56 19.72 -0.39
C ALA A 332 11.44 19.54 1.13
N VAL A 333 10.31 19.01 1.59
CA VAL A 333 10.11 18.62 3.00
C VAL A 333 11.10 17.53 3.41
N THR A 334 11.33 16.50 2.58
CA THR A 334 12.36 15.47 2.85
C THR A 334 13.75 16.09 2.99
N ALA A 335 14.11 17.02 2.09
CA ALA A 335 15.42 17.66 2.12
C ALA A 335 15.66 18.45 3.41
N ALA A 336 14.60 19.05 3.97
CA ALA A 336 14.62 19.81 5.22
C ALA A 336 14.77 18.94 6.48
N ILE A 337 14.55 17.62 6.39
CA ILE A 337 14.77 16.70 7.51
C ILE A 337 16.26 16.65 7.84
N ARG A 338 16.62 16.93 9.10
CA ARG A 338 18.03 16.81 9.52
C ARG A 338 18.43 15.34 9.55
N SER A 339 19.58 15.02 8.98
CA SER A 339 20.20 13.68 9.04
C SER A 339 20.81 13.43 10.43
N ASP A 340 20.02 13.53 11.48
CA ASP A 340 20.40 13.03 12.79
C ASP A 340 20.17 11.51 12.78
N LEU A 341 21.14 10.76 12.26
CA LEU A 341 21.14 9.29 12.22
C LEU A 341 21.43 8.76 13.63
N ARG A 342 20.39 8.78 14.48
CA ARG A 342 20.50 8.53 15.92
C ARG A 342 20.90 7.09 16.25
N ARG A 343 20.52 6.10 15.43
CA ARG A 343 20.86 4.69 15.64
C ARG A 343 22.31 4.43 15.26
N GLN A 344 22.77 4.95 14.11
CA GLN A 344 24.18 4.88 13.72
C GLN A 344 25.09 5.61 14.72
N ALA A 345 24.66 6.77 15.21
CA ALA A 345 25.39 7.50 16.25
C ALA A 345 25.43 6.77 17.60
N ALA A 346 24.47 5.89 17.88
CA ALA A 346 24.47 5.03 19.06
C ALA A 346 25.37 3.79 18.88
N GLN A 347 25.35 3.15 17.70
CA GLN A 347 26.22 2.01 17.39
C GLN A 347 27.71 2.38 17.29
N ASN A 348 28.04 3.58 16.83
CA ASN A 348 29.43 4.07 16.78
C ASN A 348 29.98 4.51 18.17
N LYS A 349 29.18 4.43 19.23
CA LYS A 349 29.59 4.76 20.61
C LYS A 349 29.90 3.54 21.48
N GLU A 350 29.68 2.33 20.97
CA GLU A 350 30.10 1.05 21.58
C GLU A 350 31.44 0.58 21.00
#